data_AF-A0A6J1R6T0-F1
#
_entry.id   AF-A0A6J1R6T0-F1
#
_cell.length_a   1.000
_cell.length_b   1.000
_cell.length_c   1.000
_cell.angle_alpha   90.00
_cell.angle_beta   90.00
_cell.angle_gamma   90.00
#
_symmetry.space_group_name_H-M   'P 1'
#
loop_
_entity.id
_entity.type
_entity.pdbx_description
1 polymer ?
#
loop_
_entity_poly.entity_id
_entity_poly.type
_entity_poly.pdbx_seq_one_letter_code
_entity_poly.pdbx_strand_id
1 'polypeptide(L)'
;MFQIQRLVLVPSLLRSLLMYLNMRDNDNVLDRLKLWICSGEILSVALANQFFTTFDNKSKILANFYGSTEVMGDVTYYLLSKQEQLQGMEKVPIGKPIDNCITYVVNKDLRLIPQGEVGELIVAGRNLAAGYIGGQDTHKFLDNSYAIDPEYPKIFRTGDYAKIVKELVIYEGRSADSQIKIRGHRVDFTEVEKAVAKVPNIDKVVVLCHK
;
A
#
# COMPACT_ATOMS: atom_id res chain seq x y z
N MET A 1 9.47 -5.04 -31.86
CA MET A 1 8.32 -4.71 -31.00
C MET A 1 8.61 -5.21 -29.59
N PHE A 2 8.48 -4.38 -28.57
CA PHE A 2 8.80 -4.77 -27.19
C PHE A 2 7.82 -5.82 -26.66
N GLN A 3 8.31 -6.85 -25.97
CA GLN A 3 7.49 -7.91 -25.37
C GLN A 3 7.36 -7.68 -23.85
N ILE A 4 6.52 -6.72 -23.46
CA ILE A 4 6.33 -6.39 -22.05
C ILE A 4 5.61 -7.55 -21.35
N GLN A 5 6.19 -8.06 -20.26
CA GLN A 5 5.63 -9.17 -19.45
C GLN A 5 5.18 -8.73 -18.05
N ARG A 6 5.62 -7.54 -17.61
CA ARG A 6 5.35 -6.99 -16.28
C ARG A 6 4.87 -5.55 -16.42
N LEU A 7 3.82 -5.21 -15.68
CA LEU A 7 3.34 -3.84 -15.54
C LEU A 7 3.20 -3.49 -14.06
N VAL A 8 3.74 -2.34 -13.67
CA VAL A 8 3.55 -1.75 -12.33
C VAL A 8 2.62 -0.54 -12.50
N LEU A 9 1.59 -0.47 -11.68
CA LEU A 9 0.57 0.58 -11.76
C LEU A 9 -0.12 0.78 -10.41
N VAL A 10 -0.93 1.82 -10.32
CA VAL A 10 -1.81 2.07 -9.17
C VAL A 10 -3.21 1.50 -9.45
N PRO A 11 -3.97 1.05 -8.44
CA PRO A 11 -5.34 0.55 -8.61
C PRO A 11 -6.27 1.46 -9.44
N SER A 12 -6.20 2.78 -9.29
CA SER A 12 -7.00 3.72 -10.09
C SER A 12 -6.66 3.69 -11.59
N LEU A 13 -5.40 3.48 -11.95
CA LEU A 13 -4.97 3.30 -13.34
C LEU A 13 -5.40 1.92 -13.86
N LEU A 14 -5.32 0.87 -13.03
CA LEU A 14 -5.81 -0.46 -13.39
C LEU A 14 -7.28 -0.40 -13.79
N ARG A 15 -8.11 0.24 -12.95
CA ARG A 15 -9.54 0.44 -13.25
C ARG A 15 -9.75 1.13 -14.58
N SER A 16 -9.02 2.23 -14.84
CA SER A 16 -9.14 2.99 -16.08
C SER A 16 -8.77 2.14 -17.30
N LEU A 17 -7.73 1.31 -17.18
CA LEU A 17 -7.32 0.38 -18.23
C LEU A 17 -8.38 -0.69 -18.50
N LEU A 18 -8.91 -1.34 -17.46
CA LEU A 18 -9.95 -2.36 -17.61
C LEU A 18 -11.23 -1.77 -18.22
N MET A 19 -11.61 -0.55 -17.85
CA MET A 19 -12.74 0.15 -18.48
C MET A 19 -12.49 0.37 -19.98
N TYR A 20 -11.30 0.80 -20.37
CA TYR A 20 -10.95 1.00 -21.77
C TYR A 20 -10.96 -0.31 -22.58
N LEU A 21 -10.43 -1.41 -22.00
CA LEU A 21 -10.42 -2.73 -22.65
C LEU A 21 -11.82 -3.29 -22.89
N ASN A 22 -12.79 -2.96 -22.03
CA ASN A 22 -14.18 -3.38 -22.23
C ASN A 22 -14.90 -2.63 -23.37
N MET A 23 -14.36 -1.49 -23.81
CA MET A 23 -15.00 -0.64 -24.84
C MET A 23 -14.48 -0.89 -26.25
N ARG A 24 -13.41 -1.68 -26.42
CA ARG A 24 -12.80 -1.97 -27.73
C ARG A 24 -12.58 -3.46 -27.90
N ASP A 25 -12.71 -3.94 -29.13
CA ASP A 25 -12.27 -5.29 -29.49
C ASP A 25 -10.76 -5.38 -29.20
N ASN A 26 -10.42 -6.36 -28.37
CA ASN A 26 -9.14 -6.42 -27.70
C ASN A 26 -8.19 -7.24 -28.59
N ASP A 27 -7.32 -6.59 -29.36
CA ASP A 27 -6.37 -7.23 -30.30
C ASP A 27 -5.26 -8.07 -29.62
N ASN A 28 -5.55 -8.70 -28.46
CA ASN A 28 -4.63 -9.51 -27.67
C ASN A 28 -3.32 -8.78 -27.29
N VAL A 29 -3.31 -7.44 -27.34
CA VAL A 29 -2.13 -6.59 -27.12
C VAL A 29 -1.51 -6.83 -25.74
N LEU A 30 -2.34 -7.22 -24.75
CA LEU A 30 -1.93 -7.44 -23.36
C LEU A 30 -1.73 -8.92 -23.00
N ASP A 31 -1.77 -9.84 -23.96
CA ASP A 31 -1.68 -11.28 -23.68
C ASP A 31 -0.34 -11.68 -23.11
N ARG A 32 0.72 -10.99 -23.51
CA ARG A 32 2.08 -11.21 -23.02
C ARG A 32 2.31 -10.68 -21.61
N LEU A 33 1.50 -9.73 -21.11
CA LEU A 33 1.59 -9.23 -19.75
C LEU A 33 1.15 -10.30 -18.76
N LYS A 34 2.08 -10.91 -18.04
CA LYS A 34 1.79 -11.97 -17.06
C LYS A 34 1.66 -11.42 -15.65
N LEU A 35 2.50 -10.47 -15.27
CA LEU A 35 2.55 -9.93 -13.90
C LEU A 35 2.08 -8.49 -13.85
N TRP A 36 1.04 -8.25 -13.05
CA TRP A 36 0.43 -6.96 -12.81
C TRP A 36 0.63 -6.60 -11.34
N ILE A 37 1.41 -5.56 -11.08
CA ILE A 37 1.74 -5.14 -9.72
C ILE A 37 0.96 -3.86 -9.42
N CYS A 38 0.02 -3.95 -8.49
CA CYS A 38 -0.68 -2.80 -7.93
C CYS A 38 0.02 -2.37 -6.64
N SER A 39 0.44 -1.12 -6.55
CA SER A 39 0.92 -0.51 -5.30
C SER A 39 0.38 0.92 -5.18
N GLY A 40 0.49 1.50 -3.99
CA GLY A 40 0.20 2.91 -3.78
C GLY A 40 -1.27 3.26 -3.55
N GLU A 41 -2.24 2.35 -3.70
CA GLU A 41 -3.63 2.56 -3.26
C GLU A 41 -4.22 1.23 -2.79
N ILE A 42 -5.42 1.27 -2.19
CA ILE A 42 -6.14 0.06 -1.81
C ILE A 42 -6.62 -0.66 -3.08
N LEU A 43 -6.14 -1.88 -3.32
CA LEU A 43 -6.73 -2.79 -4.30
C LEU A 43 -8.03 -3.38 -3.74
N SER A 44 -9.17 -2.99 -4.29
CA SER A 44 -10.47 -3.52 -3.86
C SER A 44 -10.72 -4.93 -4.41
N VAL A 45 -11.50 -5.72 -3.66
CA VAL A 45 -11.95 -7.06 -4.10
C VAL A 45 -12.76 -6.96 -5.40
N ALA A 46 -13.56 -5.90 -5.57
CA ALA A 46 -14.32 -5.66 -6.80
C ALA A 46 -13.40 -5.43 -8.02
N LEU A 47 -12.34 -4.63 -7.87
CA LEU A 47 -11.40 -4.37 -8.95
C LEU A 47 -10.57 -5.62 -9.30
N ALA A 48 -10.15 -6.38 -8.28
CA ALA A 48 -9.46 -7.66 -8.50
C ALA A 48 -10.36 -8.68 -9.21
N ASN A 49 -11.65 -8.76 -8.87
CA ASN A 49 -12.62 -9.59 -9.59
C ASN A 49 -12.76 -9.14 -11.04
N GLN A 50 -12.95 -7.84 -11.29
CA GLN A 50 -13.04 -7.29 -12.65
C GLN A 50 -11.79 -7.63 -13.49
N PHE A 51 -10.60 -7.58 -12.89
CA PHE A 51 -9.36 -7.97 -13.56
C PHE A 51 -9.42 -9.42 -14.04
N PHE A 52 -9.79 -10.37 -13.18
CA PHE A 52 -9.86 -11.78 -13.58
C PHE A 52 -11.00 -12.06 -14.58
N THR A 53 -12.13 -11.37 -14.49
CA THR A 53 -13.19 -11.45 -15.51
C THR A 53 -12.71 -10.93 -16.87
N THR A 54 -11.91 -9.85 -16.89
CA THR A 54 -11.41 -9.26 -18.15
C THR A 54 -10.38 -10.16 -18.83
N PHE A 55 -9.56 -10.87 -18.05
CA PHE A 55 -8.51 -11.76 -18.53
C PHE A 55 -8.85 -13.24 -18.34
N ASP A 56 -10.13 -13.58 -18.36
CA ASP A 56 -10.61 -14.94 -18.11
C ASP A 56 -9.85 -15.99 -18.96
N ASN A 57 -9.55 -17.14 -18.38
CA ASN A 57 -8.75 -18.22 -18.95
C ASN A 57 -7.31 -17.86 -19.37
N LYS A 58 -6.79 -16.67 -19.02
CA LYS A 58 -5.38 -16.30 -19.26
C LYS A 58 -4.58 -16.46 -17.97
N SER A 59 -3.35 -17.00 -18.09
CA SER A 59 -2.42 -17.12 -16.96
C SER A 59 -1.85 -15.75 -16.59
N LYS A 60 -2.55 -15.04 -15.69
CA LYS A 60 -2.19 -13.72 -15.18
C LYS A 60 -2.00 -13.77 -13.67
N ILE A 61 -1.06 -12.97 -13.16
CA ILE A 61 -0.83 -12.74 -11.74
C ILE A 61 -1.11 -11.27 -11.45
N LEU A 62 -2.05 -11.04 -10.53
CA LEU A 62 -2.30 -9.73 -9.93
C LEU A 62 -1.67 -9.71 -8.54
N ALA A 63 -0.67 -8.87 -8.36
CA ALA A 63 0.04 -8.72 -7.12
C ALA A 63 -0.37 -7.40 -6.43
N ASN A 64 -0.80 -7.50 -5.18
CA ASN A 64 -1.07 -6.35 -4.33
C ASN A 64 0.16 -6.09 -3.47
N PHE A 65 0.87 -5.01 -3.76
CA PHE A 65 2.06 -4.57 -3.04
C PHE A 65 1.69 -3.37 -2.15
N TYR A 66 2.35 -3.27 -1.00
CA TYR A 66 2.19 -2.15 -0.08
C TYR A 66 3.55 -1.68 0.40
N GLY A 67 3.69 -0.37 0.47
CA GLY A 67 4.76 0.29 1.21
C GLY A 67 4.72 1.80 1.07
N SER A 68 5.86 2.42 1.31
CA SER A 68 6.05 3.86 1.35
C SER A 68 7.48 4.25 0.97
N THR A 69 7.73 5.55 0.83
CA THR A 69 9.05 6.06 0.46
C THR A 69 10.10 5.78 1.55
N GLU A 70 9.69 5.83 2.82
CA GLU A 70 10.52 5.63 4.00
C GLU A 70 11.02 4.18 4.15
N VAL A 71 10.46 3.25 3.38
CA VAL A 71 10.79 1.83 3.38
C VAL A 71 11.32 1.35 2.01
N MET A 72 11.87 2.28 1.22
CA MET A 72 12.44 2.03 -0.12
C MET A 72 11.46 1.34 -1.09
N GLY A 73 10.20 1.78 -1.09
CA GLY A 73 9.17 1.25 -1.99
C GLY A 73 8.24 0.31 -1.26
N ASP A 74 8.16 -0.94 -1.69
CA ASP A 74 7.21 -1.91 -1.15
C ASP A 74 7.85 -2.80 -0.07
N VAL A 75 7.06 -3.16 0.94
CA VAL A 75 7.46 -4.00 2.09
C VAL A 75 6.68 -5.29 2.19
N THR A 76 5.45 -5.32 1.69
CA THR A 76 4.61 -6.51 1.71
C THR A 76 3.97 -6.76 0.37
N TYR A 77 3.64 -8.02 0.10
CA TYR A 77 2.92 -8.40 -1.09
C TYR A 77 1.93 -9.54 -0.86
N TYR A 78 0.86 -9.54 -1.65
CA TYR A 78 -0.08 -10.63 -1.79
C TYR A 78 -0.27 -10.99 -3.27
N LEU A 79 -0.26 -12.28 -3.61
CA LEU A 79 -0.38 -12.77 -4.99
C LEU A 79 -1.75 -13.42 -5.23
N LEU A 80 -2.44 -12.91 -6.23
CA LEU A 80 -3.64 -13.51 -6.81
C LEU A 80 -3.29 -14.05 -8.19
N SER A 81 -3.54 -15.34 -8.41
CA SER A 81 -3.42 -16.00 -9.71
C SER A 81 -4.76 -16.51 -10.24
N LYS A 82 -5.79 -16.56 -9.40
CA LYS A 82 -7.13 -17.02 -9.77
C LYS A 82 -8.23 -16.23 -9.06
N GLN A 83 -9.40 -16.16 -9.70
CA GLN A 83 -10.56 -15.46 -9.17
C GLN A 83 -11.11 -16.11 -7.89
N GLU A 84 -11.04 -17.45 -7.76
CA GLU A 84 -11.58 -18.18 -6.62
C GLU A 84 -10.89 -17.80 -5.29
N GLN A 85 -9.63 -17.31 -5.36
CA GLN A 85 -8.94 -16.81 -4.17
C GLN A 85 -9.67 -15.63 -3.52
N LEU A 86 -10.47 -14.86 -4.28
CA LEU A 86 -11.21 -13.70 -3.77
C LEU A 86 -12.52 -14.09 -3.06
N GLN A 87 -12.95 -15.36 -3.13
CA GLN A 87 -14.23 -15.78 -2.54
C GLN A 87 -14.20 -15.64 -1.02
N GLY A 88 -15.19 -14.92 -0.48
CA GLY A 88 -15.31 -14.66 0.95
C GLY A 88 -14.30 -13.65 1.52
N MET A 89 -13.48 -13.01 0.68
CA MET A 89 -12.60 -11.93 1.12
C MET A 89 -13.35 -10.60 1.23
N GLU A 90 -13.26 -9.93 2.37
CA GLU A 90 -13.72 -8.55 2.53
C GLU A 90 -12.72 -7.53 1.95
N LYS A 91 -11.42 -7.82 2.09
CA LYS A 91 -10.32 -6.97 1.64
C LYS A 91 -9.24 -7.83 0.99
N VAL A 92 -8.58 -7.31 -0.04
CA VAL A 92 -7.36 -7.94 -0.56
C VAL A 92 -6.24 -7.69 0.44
N PRO A 93 -5.59 -8.74 1.00
CA PRO A 93 -4.45 -8.56 1.89
C PRO A 93 -3.35 -7.75 1.25
N ILE A 94 -2.61 -6.98 2.05
CA ILE A 94 -1.28 -6.50 1.65
C ILE A 94 -0.23 -7.61 1.83
N GLY A 95 -0.63 -8.69 2.51
CA GLY A 95 0.03 -9.99 2.44
C GLY A 95 1.19 -10.13 3.41
N LYS A 96 2.30 -10.69 2.95
CA LYS A 96 3.46 -11.01 3.80
C LYS A 96 4.66 -10.13 3.46
N PRO A 97 5.63 -9.96 4.38
CA PRO A 97 6.85 -9.21 4.10
C PRO A 97 7.62 -9.75 2.90
N ILE A 98 8.28 -8.85 2.17
CA ILE A 98 9.36 -9.23 1.23
C ILE A 98 10.63 -9.60 2.01
N ASP A 99 11.60 -10.17 1.31
CA ASP A 99 12.89 -10.56 1.91
C ASP A 99 13.57 -9.39 2.63
N ASN A 100 14.22 -9.68 3.75
CA ASN A 100 14.94 -8.71 4.59
C ASN A 100 14.07 -7.58 5.17
N CYS A 101 12.75 -7.76 5.17
CA CYS A 101 11.78 -6.88 5.81
C CYS A 101 11.00 -7.65 6.87
N ILE A 102 10.65 -6.97 7.95
CA ILE A 102 9.80 -7.49 9.03
C ILE A 102 8.67 -6.49 9.25
N THR A 103 7.45 -6.98 9.35
CA THR A 103 6.29 -6.17 9.75
C THR A 103 5.80 -6.61 11.12
N TYR A 104 5.51 -5.65 11.98
CA TYR A 104 4.85 -5.88 13.26
C TYR A 104 3.53 -5.12 13.30
N VAL A 105 2.55 -5.64 14.02
CA VAL A 105 1.34 -4.93 14.39
C VAL A 105 1.37 -4.69 15.90
N VAL A 106 1.31 -3.43 16.30
CA VAL A 106 1.52 -3.00 17.70
C VAL A 106 0.39 -2.11 18.20
N ASN A 107 0.24 -2.05 19.52
CA ASN A 107 -0.62 -1.07 20.18
C ASN A 107 0.10 0.28 20.36
N LYS A 108 -0.58 1.24 21.01
CA LYS A 108 -0.07 2.60 21.29
C LYS A 108 1.23 2.64 22.10
N ASP A 109 1.48 1.62 22.91
CA ASP A 109 2.67 1.49 23.75
C ASP A 109 3.79 0.70 23.04
N LEU A 110 3.67 0.55 21.72
CA LEU A 110 4.54 -0.22 20.83
C LEU A 110 4.66 -1.69 21.21
N ARG A 111 3.68 -2.28 21.90
CA ARG A 111 3.63 -3.70 22.25
C ARG A 111 2.96 -4.51 21.15
N LEU A 112 3.51 -5.67 20.79
CA LEU A 112 2.87 -6.62 19.87
C LEU A 112 1.47 -6.97 20.36
N ILE A 113 0.51 -7.05 19.43
CA ILE A 113 -0.87 -7.44 19.73
C ILE A 113 -1.20 -8.83 19.16
N PRO A 114 -2.22 -9.53 19.72
CA PRO A 114 -2.67 -10.82 19.21
C PRO A 114 -3.15 -10.79 17.75
N GLN A 115 -3.10 -11.95 17.11
CA GLN A 115 -3.67 -12.13 15.77
C GLN A 115 -5.16 -11.77 15.73
N GLY A 116 -5.59 -11.05 14.69
CA GLY A 116 -6.97 -10.61 14.48
C GLY A 116 -7.29 -9.23 15.06
N GLU A 117 -6.49 -8.73 16.00
CA GLU A 117 -6.65 -7.37 16.52
C GLU A 117 -6.07 -6.31 15.58
N VAL A 118 -6.66 -5.11 15.61
CA VAL A 118 -6.23 -3.97 14.80
C VAL A 118 -5.24 -3.12 15.60
N GLY A 119 -4.08 -2.85 15.01
CA GLY A 119 -3.03 -2.02 15.60
C GLY A 119 -2.24 -1.27 14.53
N GLU A 120 -1.26 -0.46 14.97
CA GLU A 120 -0.37 0.25 14.06
C GLU A 120 0.59 -0.73 13.40
N LEU A 121 0.73 -0.63 12.07
CA LEU A 121 1.71 -1.35 11.28
C LEU A 121 3.06 -0.63 11.37
N ILE A 122 4.08 -1.33 11.85
CA ILE A 122 5.46 -0.84 11.87
C ILE A 122 6.36 -1.78 11.09
N VAL A 123 7.44 -1.24 10.53
CA VAL A 123 8.36 -1.97 9.64
C VAL A 123 9.77 -1.93 10.20
N ALA A 124 10.46 -3.07 10.21
CA ALA A 124 11.91 -3.14 10.36
C ALA A 124 12.52 -3.78 9.10
N GLY A 125 13.81 -3.56 8.87
CA GLY A 125 14.52 -4.20 7.76
C GLY A 125 15.65 -3.35 7.20
N ARG A 126 16.38 -3.91 6.23
CA ARG A 126 17.46 -3.18 5.52
C ARG A 126 16.93 -2.08 4.60
N ASN A 127 15.63 -2.10 4.34
CA ASN A 127 14.95 -1.20 3.41
C ASN A 127 14.49 0.10 4.08
N LEU A 128 14.75 0.31 5.37
CA LEU A 128 14.45 1.60 6.01
C LEU A 128 15.34 2.70 5.44
N ALA A 129 14.74 3.84 5.14
CA ALA A 129 15.48 5.06 4.87
C ALA A 129 16.30 5.49 6.10
N ALA A 130 17.39 6.23 5.88
CA ALA A 130 18.22 6.75 6.96
C ALA A 130 17.49 7.75 7.89
N GLY A 131 16.33 8.25 7.46
CA GLY A 131 15.52 9.27 8.12
C GLY A 131 15.20 10.42 7.19
N TYR A 132 14.52 11.44 7.72
CA TYR A 132 14.22 12.65 6.99
C TYR A 132 15.41 13.61 6.99
N ILE A 133 15.60 14.31 5.87
CA ILE A 133 16.61 15.36 5.74
C ILE A 133 16.35 16.43 6.81
N GLY A 134 17.41 16.84 7.51
CA GLY A 134 17.31 17.85 8.58
C GLY A 134 16.76 17.34 9.91
N GLY A 135 16.63 16.02 10.10
CA GLY A 135 16.23 15.44 11.40
C GLY A 135 14.77 15.69 11.78
N GLN A 136 13.91 15.95 10.80
CA GLN A 136 12.47 16.03 11.02
C GLN A 136 11.90 14.65 11.33
N ASP A 137 10.77 14.60 12.05
CA ASP A 137 10.00 13.38 12.28
C ASP A 137 10.81 12.17 12.79
N THR A 138 11.87 12.40 13.56
CA THR A 138 12.73 11.35 14.14
C THR A 138 11.95 10.36 14.99
N HIS A 139 10.84 10.79 15.58
CA HIS A 139 9.90 9.94 16.33
C HIS A 139 9.26 8.82 15.48
N LYS A 140 9.35 8.88 14.15
CA LYS A 140 8.91 7.80 13.25
C LYS A 140 9.95 6.69 13.08
N PHE A 141 11.24 6.96 13.36
CA PHE A 141 12.33 5.99 13.24
C PHE A 141 12.92 5.69 14.62
N LEU A 142 12.46 4.60 15.24
CA LEU A 142 12.77 4.26 16.64
C LEU A 142 13.69 3.04 16.72
N ASP A 143 14.30 2.80 17.88
CA ASP A 143 15.02 1.56 18.14
C ASP A 143 14.07 0.36 18.13
N ASN A 144 14.51 -0.75 17.54
CA ASN A 144 13.74 -1.96 17.44
C ASN A 144 13.88 -2.81 18.71
N SER A 145 12.92 -2.69 19.63
CA SER A 145 12.87 -3.52 20.84
C SER A 145 12.62 -5.01 20.57
N TYR A 146 12.26 -5.38 19.34
CA TYR A 146 12.00 -6.76 18.90
C TYR A 146 13.15 -7.35 18.07
N ALA A 147 14.27 -6.63 17.94
CA ALA A 147 15.40 -7.10 17.14
C ALA A 147 16.01 -8.36 17.75
N ILE A 148 15.73 -9.50 17.11
CA ILE A 148 16.49 -10.75 17.31
C ILE A 148 17.76 -10.71 16.47
N ASP A 149 17.67 -10.10 15.28
CA ASP A 149 18.79 -9.88 14.37
C ASP A 149 19.36 -8.46 14.60
N PRO A 150 20.65 -8.32 14.98
CA PRO A 150 21.28 -7.01 15.15
C PRO A 150 21.34 -6.18 13.85
N GLU A 151 21.14 -6.79 12.68
CA GLU A 151 21.04 -6.07 11.41
C GLU A 151 19.78 -5.22 11.27
N TYR A 152 18.75 -5.44 12.11
CA TYR A 152 17.49 -4.69 12.08
C TYR A 152 17.26 -3.86 13.35
N PRO A 153 18.17 -2.93 13.70
CA PRO A 153 18.16 -2.21 14.98
C PRO A 153 17.09 -1.12 15.05
N LYS A 154 16.41 -0.81 13.93
CA LYS A 154 15.43 0.28 13.83
C LYS A 154 14.07 -0.23 13.33
N ILE A 155 13.02 0.43 13.78
CA ILE A 155 11.66 0.34 13.21
C ILE A 155 11.25 1.69 12.62
N PHE A 156 10.38 1.64 11.62
CA PHE A 156 9.66 2.77 11.06
C PHE A 156 8.16 2.65 11.38
N ARG A 157 7.59 3.71 11.95
CA ARG A 157 6.16 3.87 12.21
C ARG A 157 5.44 4.36 10.96
N THR A 158 4.65 3.49 10.34
CA THR A 158 4.00 3.83 9.06
C THR A 158 2.84 4.81 9.23
N GLY A 159 2.25 4.88 10.43
CA GLY A 159 0.97 5.55 10.71
C GLY A 159 -0.26 4.83 10.14
N ASP A 160 -0.06 3.72 9.45
CA ASP A 160 -1.12 2.87 8.94
C ASP A 160 -1.52 1.82 9.98
N TYR A 161 -2.78 1.41 9.95
CA TYR A 161 -3.34 0.38 10.81
C TYR A 161 -3.61 -0.89 10.03
N ALA A 162 -3.36 -2.01 10.66
CA ALA A 162 -3.53 -3.33 10.09
C ALA A 162 -3.92 -4.36 11.15
N LYS A 163 -4.33 -5.54 10.68
CA LYS A 163 -4.45 -6.75 11.50
C LYS A 163 -3.79 -7.93 10.79
N ILE A 164 -3.35 -8.92 11.55
CA ILE A 164 -2.83 -10.17 10.98
C ILE A 164 -3.96 -11.21 11.01
N VAL A 165 -4.23 -11.86 9.88
CA VAL A 165 -5.20 -12.95 9.76
C VAL A 165 -4.58 -14.06 8.92
N LYS A 166 -4.44 -15.27 9.50
CA LYS A 166 -3.80 -16.42 8.82
C LYS A 166 -2.44 -16.05 8.23
N GLU A 167 -1.59 -15.42 9.03
CA GLU A 167 -0.24 -14.96 8.65
C GLU A 167 -0.20 -13.85 7.57
N LEU A 168 -1.35 -13.33 7.14
CA LEU A 168 -1.44 -12.26 6.16
C LEU A 168 -1.78 -10.94 6.84
N VAL A 169 -1.09 -9.88 6.45
CA VAL A 169 -1.37 -8.51 6.89
C VAL A 169 -2.55 -7.97 6.07
N ILE A 170 -3.59 -7.53 6.77
CA ILE A 170 -4.79 -6.89 6.23
C ILE A 170 -4.74 -5.41 6.59
N TYR A 171 -4.76 -4.55 5.58
CA TYR A 171 -4.78 -3.10 5.75
C TYR A 171 -6.16 -2.62 6.25
N GLU A 172 -6.17 -1.87 7.36
CA GLU A 172 -7.38 -1.37 8.00
C GLU A 172 -7.61 0.13 7.78
N GLY A 173 -6.61 0.83 7.27
CA GLY A 173 -6.69 2.27 7.01
C GLY A 173 -5.49 2.98 7.58
N ARG A 174 -5.55 4.30 7.54
CA ARG A 174 -4.69 5.18 8.32
C ARG A 174 -5.50 5.68 9.50
N SER A 175 -4.86 6.04 10.62
CA SER A 175 -5.59 6.83 11.63
C SER A 175 -6.07 8.14 11.00
N ALA A 176 -6.87 8.93 11.72
CA ALA A 176 -7.30 10.25 11.25
C ALA A 176 -6.16 11.28 11.21
N ASP A 177 -4.98 10.92 10.70
CA ASP A 177 -3.94 11.86 10.30
C ASP A 177 -4.29 12.45 8.93
N SER A 178 -3.74 13.64 8.67
CA SER A 178 -4.02 14.51 7.52
C SER A 178 -3.63 13.89 6.16
N GLN A 179 -3.24 12.62 6.08
CA GLN A 179 -2.61 12.05 4.90
C GLN A 179 -3.52 11.08 4.16
N ILE A 180 -3.68 11.31 2.86
CA ILE A 180 -4.42 10.43 1.95
C ILE A 180 -3.62 10.13 0.70
N LYS A 181 -4.04 9.11 -0.05
CA LYS A 181 -3.50 8.81 -1.39
C LYS A 181 -4.54 9.16 -2.45
N ILE A 182 -4.21 10.10 -3.33
CA ILE A 182 -5.04 10.49 -4.48
C ILE A 182 -4.32 10.07 -5.76
N ARG A 183 -4.87 9.11 -6.50
CA ARG A 183 -4.29 8.62 -7.77
C ARG A 183 -2.83 8.16 -7.59
N GLY A 184 -2.54 7.52 -6.46
CA GLY A 184 -1.19 7.06 -6.09
C GLY A 184 -0.25 8.11 -5.50
N HIS A 185 -0.65 9.38 -5.43
CA HIS A 185 0.14 10.44 -4.79
C HIS A 185 -0.22 10.59 -3.33
N ARG A 186 0.78 10.58 -2.43
CA ARG A 186 0.60 10.90 -1.02
C ARG A 186 0.39 12.41 -0.89
N VAL A 187 -0.75 12.80 -0.31
CA VAL A 187 -1.13 14.20 -0.06
C VAL A 187 -1.33 14.37 1.43
N ASP A 188 -0.72 15.40 2.02
CA ASP A 188 -0.89 15.79 3.41
C ASP A 188 -1.77 17.06 3.47
N PHE A 189 -2.94 16.96 4.10
CA PHE A 189 -3.86 18.07 4.32
C PHE A 189 -3.18 19.22 5.05
N THR A 190 -2.28 18.95 5.99
CA THR A 190 -1.52 19.98 6.71
C THR A 190 -0.59 20.74 5.77
N GLU A 191 0.00 20.06 4.78
CA GLU A 191 0.82 20.71 3.76
C GLU A 191 -0.03 21.65 2.91
N VAL A 192 -1.20 21.18 2.47
CA VAL A 192 -2.16 21.99 1.71
C VAL A 192 -2.66 23.17 2.55
N GLU A 193 -3.06 22.95 3.79
CA GLU A 193 -3.50 23.99 4.73
C GLU A 193 -2.41 25.04 4.95
N LYS A 194 -1.16 24.62 5.20
CA LYS A 194 0.00 25.53 5.34
C LYS A 194 0.28 26.32 4.06
N ALA A 195 0.11 25.71 2.90
CA ALA A 195 0.29 26.41 1.62
C ALA A 195 -0.79 27.47 1.41
N VAL A 196 -2.05 27.13 1.65
CA VAL A 196 -3.20 28.05 1.51
C VAL A 196 -3.16 29.15 2.56
N ALA A 197 -2.77 28.86 3.80
CA ALA A 197 -2.64 29.85 4.87
C ALA A 197 -1.59 30.95 4.60
N LYS A 198 -0.72 30.79 3.58
CA LYS A 198 0.21 31.85 3.15
C LYS A 198 -0.42 32.89 2.24
N VAL A 199 -1.65 32.67 1.77
CA VAL A 199 -2.37 33.63 0.92
C VAL A 199 -2.89 34.79 1.79
N PRO A 200 -2.68 36.06 1.39
CA PRO A 200 -3.19 37.21 2.16
C PRO A 200 -4.71 37.15 2.37
N ASN A 201 -5.17 37.60 3.53
CA ASN A 201 -6.58 37.66 3.94
C ASN A 201 -7.27 36.28 4.16
N ILE A 202 -6.51 35.24 4.49
CA ILE A 202 -7.05 33.94 4.95
C ILE A 202 -6.70 33.73 6.42
N ASP A 203 -7.73 33.67 7.28
CA ASP A 203 -7.53 33.52 8.75
C ASP A 203 -7.45 32.05 9.20
N LYS A 204 -8.21 31.15 8.58
CA LYS A 204 -8.26 29.71 8.92
C LYS A 204 -8.50 28.88 7.67
N VAL A 205 -7.87 27.71 7.62
CA VAL A 205 -8.02 26.73 6.54
C VAL A 205 -8.31 25.36 7.15
N VAL A 206 -9.24 24.63 6.54
CA VAL A 206 -9.49 23.20 6.78
C VAL A 206 -9.58 22.53 5.41
N VAL A 207 -8.87 21.43 5.23
CA VAL A 207 -8.95 20.63 4.00
C VAL A 207 -9.76 19.37 4.26
N LEU A 208 -10.77 19.13 3.42
CA LEU A 208 -11.63 17.95 3.44
C LEU A 208 -11.46 17.17 2.14
N CYS A 209 -11.49 15.84 2.24
CA CYS A 209 -11.58 14.97 1.08
C CYS A 209 -13.02 14.48 0.92
N HIS A 210 -13.65 14.84 -0.20
CA HIS A 210 -14.95 14.31 -0.60
C HIS A 210 -14.77 13.15 -1.59
N LYS A 211 -15.55 12.09 -1.39
CA LYS A 211 -15.65 10.95 -2.31
C LYS A 211 -16.71 11.20 -3.37
#